data_AF-A0A9X0F056-F1
#
_entry.id   AF-A0A9X0F056-F1
#
_cell.length_a   1.000
_cell.length_b   1.000
_cell.length_c   1.000
_cell.angle_alpha   90.00
_cell.angle_beta   90.00
_cell.angle_gamma   90.00
#
_symmetry.space_group_name_H-M   'P 1'
#
loop_
_entity.id
_entity.type
_entity.pdbx_description
1 polymer ?
#
loop_
_entity_poly.entity_id
_entity_poly.type
_entity_poly.pdbx_seq_one_letter_code
_entity_poly.pdbx_strand_id
1 'polypeptide(L)'
;MKELIKQYKETLKQLELSKKDATEKDAEIIGEMISDIEYAIEWMCTAKKPGNRRGIERRAAYQRERPCDPLLMQRYTRSTVMPVYEWDTEAKESVISEWDRIQLEDALSTLTEREKEIYVMSRGHGFTQEKISNYLGVRRTTVQEYLKRADKKIGERINGSLFCIS
;
A
#
# COMPACT_ATOMS: atom_id res chain seq x y z
N MET A 1 -18.39 20.07 -24.71
CA MET A 1 -17.35 20.76 -23.89
C MET A 1 -17.48 22.29 -23.93
N LYS A 2 -17.54 22.94 -25.10
CA LYS A 2 -17.77 24.40 -25.20
C LYS A 2 -19.08 24.87 -24.53
N GLU A 3 -20.14 24.09 -24.69
CA GLU A 3 -21.44 24.34 -24.06
C GLU A 3 -21.40 24.21 -22.53
N LEU A 4 -20.70 23.19 -22.02
CA LEU A 4 -20.50 22.99 -20.58
C LEU A 4 -19.71 24.14 -19.94
N ILE A 5 -18.66 24.63 -20.61
CA ILE A 5 -17.89 25.82 -20.16
C ILE A 5 -18.80 27.05 -20.12
N LYS A 6 -19.73 27.19 -21.08
CA LYS A 6 -20.68 28.30 -21.09
C LYS A 6 -21.63 28.23 -19.90
N GLN A 7 -22.20 27.06 -19.61
CA GLN A 7 -23.05 26.83 -18.44
C GLN A 7 -22.32 27.16 -17.14
N TYR A 8 -21.08 26.68 -16.98
CA TYR A 8 -20.29 26.94 -15.76
C TYR A 8 -19.93 28.42 -15.58
N LYS A 9 -19.74 29.16 -16.68
CA LYS A 9 -19.54 30.62 -16.63
C LYS A 9 -20.82 31.37 -16.27
N GLU A 10 -21.98 30.86 -16.68
CA GLU A 10 -23.28 31.42 -16.31
C GLU A 10 -23.58 31.17 -14.82
N THR A 11 -23.30 29.96 -14.31
CA THR A 11 -23.45 29.66 -12.87
C THR A 11 -22.47 30.47 -12.02
N LEU A 12 -21.22 30.67 -12.46
CA LEU A 12 -20.26 31.54 -11.78
C LEU A 12 -20.82 32.96 -11.60
N LYS A 13 -21.38 33.54 -12.66
CA LYS A 13 -22.00 34.88 -12.60
C LYS A 13 -23.18 34.93 -11.63
N GLN A 14 -24.00 33.88 -11.59
CA GLN A 14 -25.14 33.80 -10.66
C GLN A 14 -24.66 33.72 -9.21
N LEU A 15 -23.59 32.97 -8.94
CA LEU A 15 -23.00 32.88 -7.60
C LEU A 15 -22.32 34.18 -7.15
N GLU A 16 -21.66 34.89 -8.06
CA GLU A 16 -21.09 36.21 -7.76
C GLU A 16 -22.17 37.25 -7.41
N LEU A 17 -23.35 37.17 -8.05
CA LEU A 17 -24.51 37.99 -7.74
C LEU A 17 -25.09 37.61 -6.37
N SER A 18 -25.33 36.31 -6.13
CA SER A 18 -25.90 35.86 -4.85
C SER A 18 -24.98 36.14 -3.67
N LYS A 19 -23.65 36.15 -3.87
CA LYS A 19 -22.68 36.51 -2.82
C LYS A 19 -22.83 37.93 -2.30
N LYS A 20 -23.29 38.88 -3.13
CA LYS A 20 -23.42 40.30 -2.74
C LYS A 20 -24.56 40.56 -1.77
N ASP A 21 -25.64 39.78 -1.89
CA ASP A 21 -26.84 39.91 -1.08
C ASP A 21 -26.88 38.90 0.09
N ALA A 22 -25.82 38.10 0.25
CA ALA A 22 -25.75 36.99 1.20
C ALA A 22 -25.30 37.41 2.61
N THR A 23 -25.81 36.71 3.61
CA THR A 23 -25.34 36.76 5.00
C THR A 23 -23.89 36.27 5.10
N GLU A 24 -23.15 36.66 6.14
CA GLU A 24 -21.71 36.34 6.29
C GLU A 24 -21.38 34.83 6.18
N LYS A 25 -22.22 33.95 6.77
CA LYS A 25 -22.07 32.49 6.65
C LYS A 25 -22.37 31.95 5.25
N ASP A 26 -23.38 32.51 4.59
CA ASP A 26 -23.75 32.11 3.24
C ASP A 26 -22.71 32.59 2.23
N ALA A 27 -22.11 33.76 2.46
CA ALA A 27 -21.03 34.31 1.65
C ALA A 27 -19.76 33.46 1.68
N GLU A 28 -19.47 32.78 2.80
CA GLU A 28 -18.36 31.83 2.92
C GLU A 28 -18.62 30.59 2.06
N ILE A 29 -19.78 29.96 2.21
CA ILE A 29 -20.19 28.78 1.42
C ILE A 29 -20.20 29.11 -0.08
N ILE A 30 -20.79 30.25 -0.47
CA ILE A 30 -20.80 30.70 -1.86
C ILE A 30 -19.37 30.96 -2.36
N GLY A 31 -18.46 31.42 -1.49
CA GLY A 31 -17.04 31.57 -1.80
C GLY A 31 -16.34 30.26 -2.13
N GLU A 32 -16.63 29.19 -1.38
CA GLU A 32 -16.13 27.84 -1.68
C GLU A 32 -16.69 27.33 -3.02
N MET A 33 -18.00 27.50 -3.25
CA MET A 33 -18.65 27.09 -4.51
C MET A 33 -18.06 27.82 -5.73
N ILE A 34 -17.76 29.12 -5.61
CA ILE A 34 -17.10 29.89 -6.67
C ILE A 34 -15.71 29.30 -6.95
N SER A 35 -14.93 29.02 -5.90
CA SER A 35 -13.58 28.47 -6.02
C SER A 35 -13.58 27.11 -6.75
N ASP A 36 -14.56 26.25 -6.44
CA ASP A 36 -14.73 24.95 -7.11
C ASP A 36 -15.10 25.10 -8.59
N ILE A 37 -15.98 26.04 -8.92
CA ILE A 37 -16.38 26.31 -10.32
C ILE A 37 -15.22 26.91 -11.11
N GLU A 38 -14.46 27.84 -10.54
CA GLU A 38 -13.24 28.39 -11.17
C GLU A 38 -12.23 27.28 -11.44
N TYR A 39 -12.00 26.40 -10.46
CA TYR A 39 -11.13 25.24 -10.60
C TYR A 39 -11.57 24.31 -11.75
N ALA A 40 -12.88 24.04 -11.85
CA ALA A 40 -13.43 23.22 -12.93
C ALA A 40 -13.31 23.91 -14.32
N ILE A 41 -13.56 25.22 -14.40
CA ILE A 41 -13.41 26.00 -15.64
C ILE A 41 -11.96 26.00 -16.10
N GLU A 42 -11.00 26.18 -15.21
CA GLU A 42 -9.57 26.18 -15.54
C GLU A 42 -9.15 24.80 -16.10
N TRP A 43 -9.61 23.70 -15.48
CA TRP A 43 -9.42 22.35 -16.02
C TRP A 43 -9.99 22.19 -17.43
N MET A 44 -11.24 22.60 -17.65
CA MET A 44 -11.90 22.45 -18.95
C MET A 44 -11.28 23.33 -20.04
N CYS A 45 -10.74 24.50 -19.69
CA CYS A 45 -10.11 25.42 -20.63
C CYS A 45 -8.67 25.03 -20.96
N THR A 46 -7.88 24.60 -19.97
CA THR A 46 -6.44 24.35 -20.13
C THR A 46 -6.09 22.88 -20.32
N ALA A 47 -7.02 21.96 -20.00
CA ALA A 47 -6.79 20.52 -19.91
C ALA A 47 -5.62 20.13 -19.00
N LYS A 48 -5.27 21.00 -18.05
CA LYS A 48 -4.15 20.85 -17.11
C LYS A 48 -4.66 21.13 -15.70
N LYS A 49 -3.94 20.59 -14.72
CA LYS A 49 -4.24 20.85 -13.31
C LYS A 49 -4.10 22.35 -13.03
N PRO A 50 -5.16 23.01 -12.52
CA PRO A 50 -5.13 24.40 -12.08
C PRO A 50 -3.96 24.68 -11.14
N GLY A 51 -3.28 25.80 -11.35
CA GLY A 51 -2.09 26.19 -10.59
C GLY A 51 -0.77 25.51 -11.01
N ASN A 52 -0.78 24.49 -11.87
CA ASN A 52 0.45 23.92 -12.43
C ASN A 52 0.82 24.60 -13.75
N ARG A 53 2.04 25.17 -13.82
CA ARG A 53 2.56 25.75 -15.07
C ARG A 53 2.86 24.72 -16.17
N ARG A 54 3.16 23.47 -15.79
CA ARG A 54 3.48 22.37 -16.71
C ARG A 54 2.36 21.35 -16.73
N GLY A 55 2.02 20.83 -17.91
CA GLY A 55 1.02 19.78 -18.04
C GLY A 55 1.54 18.41 -17.59
N ILE A 56 0.64 17.42 -17.60
CA ILE A 56 0.92 16.06 -17.13
C ILE A 56 1.98 15.34 -18.00
N GLU A 57 2.19 15.80 -19.22
CA GLU A 57 3.20 15.33 -20.17
C GLU A 57 4.63 15.70 -19.74
N ARG A 58 4.79 16.76 -18.93
CA ARG A 58 6.10 17.24 -18.46
C ARG A 58 6.19 17.20 -16.93
N ARG A 59 6.10 16.00 -16.38
CA ARG A 59 6.29 15.74 -14.94
C ARG A 59 7.73 15.97 -14.50
N ALA A 60 7.91 16.49 -13.29
CA ALA A 60 9.23 16.54 -12.67
C ALA A 60 9.76 15.12 -12.33
N ALA A 61 11.06 14.97 -12.09
CA ALA A 61 11.68 13.67 -11.77
C ALA A 61 10.97 12.98 -10.58
N TYR A 62 10.79 13.70 -9.48
CA TYR A 62 10.10 13.22 -8.27
C TYR A 62 8.61 12.86 -8.48
N GLN A 63 7.95 13.37 -9.54
CA GLN A 63 6.57 13.00 -9.88
C GLN A 63 6.50 11.75 -10.75
N ARG A 64 7.61 11.39 -11.40
CA ARG A 64 7.76 10.15 -12.19
C ARG A 64 8.20 8.99 -11.31
N GLU A 65 9.11 9.27 -10.39
CA GLU A 65 9.63 8.29 -9.44
C GLU A 65 8.57 7.97 -8.38
N ARG A 66 8.25 6.68 -8.25
CA ARG A 66 7.45 6.17 -7.14
C ARG A 66 8.38 5.35 -6.26
N PRO A 67 8.54 5.68 -4.97
CA PRO A 67 9.32 4.85 -4.08
C PRO A 67 8.66 3.47 -4.02
N CYS A 68 9.41 2.44 -4.36
CA CYS A 68 9.01 1.05 -4.27
C CYS A 68 9.99 0.34 -3.34
N ASP A 69 9.50 -0.60 -2.54
CA ASP A 69 10.36 -1.47 -1.75
C ASP A 69 11.17 -2.38 -2.71
N PRO A 70 12.51 -2.29 -2.71
CA PRO A 70 13.35 -3.09 -3.60
C PRO A 70 13.13 -4.60 -3.43
N LEU A 71 12.91 -5.06 -2.20
CA LEU A 71 12.70 -6.48 -1.90
C LEU A 71 11.36 -6.97 -2.44
N LEU A 72 10.33 -6.13 -2.36
CA LEU A 72 9.02 -6.43 -2.92
C LEU A 72 9.08 -6.53 -4.45
N MET A 73 9.78 -5.58 -5.09
CA MET A 73 9.97 -5.58 -6.54
C MET A 73 10.75 -6.83 -7.00
N GLN A 74 11.82 -7.17 -6.29
CA GLN A 74 12.61 -8.37 -6.55
C GLN A 74 11.75 -9.64 -6.47
N ARG A 75 10.89 -9.74 -5.45
CA ARG A 75 9.94 -10.87 -5.31
C ARG A 75 9.05 -11.01 -6.55
N TYR A 76 8.41 -9.94 -7.01
CA TYR A 76 7.53 -10.03 -8.17
C TYR A 76 8.25 -10.32 -9.49
N THR A 77 9.47 -9.79 -9.64
CA THR A 77 10.20 -9.89 -10.91
C THR A 77 10.96 -11.23 -11.03
N ARG A 78 11.47 -11.78 -9.91
CA ARG A 78 12.40 -12.92 -9.94
C ARG A 78 11.96 -14.16 -9.15
N SER A 79 11.04 -14.06 -8.19
CA SER A 79 10.89 -15.14 -7.18
C SER A 79 9.90 -16.26 -7.50
N THR A 80 8.84 -16.07 -8.31
CA THR A 80 7.81 -17.12 -8.37
C THR A 80 7.22 -17.50 -9.74
N VAL A 81 6.94 -16.61 -10.68
CA VAL A 81 6.21 -17.02 -11.91
C VAL A 81 6.43 -16.05 -13.07
N MET A 82 7.67 -15.77 -13.44
CA MET A 82 7.95 -15.11 -14.73
C MET A 82 8.58 -16.14 -15.68
N PRO A 83 8.23 -16.10 -16.99
CA PRO A 83 8.96 -16.87 -17.97
C PRO A 83 10.44 -16.48 -17.86
N VAL A 84 11.32 -17.48 -17.89
CA VAL A 84 12.76 -17.23 -17.96
C VAL A 84 13.00 -16.45 -19.24
N TYR A 85 13.38 -15.18 -19.09
CA TYR A 85 13.74 -14.36 -20.24
C TYR A 85 15.12 -14.79 -20.73
N GLU A 86 15.28 -14.98 -22.04
CA GLU A 86 16.55 -15.42 -22.64
C GLU A 86 17.73 -14.48 -22.31
N TRP A 87 17.42 -13.21 -22.03
CA TRP A 87 18.40 -12.18 -21.68
C TRP A 87 18.70 -12.10 -20.16
N ASP A 88 17.98 -12.83 -19.30
CA ASP A 88 18.23 -12.86 -17.84
C ASP A 88 19.14 -14.05 -17.50
N THR A 89 20.45 -13.84 -17.64
CA THR A 89 21.49 -14.87 -17.39
C THR A 89 21.95 -14.92 -15.93
N GLU A 90 21.46 -14.00 -15.10
CA GLU A 90 21.86 -13.90 -13.70
C GLU A 90 21.20 -14.99 -12.83
N ALA A 91 21.87 -15.38 -11.75
CA ALA A 91 21.29 -16.30 -10.80
C ALA A 91 20.02 -15.68 -10.17
N LYS A 92 18.96 -16.47 -10.06
CA LYS A 92 17.74 -16.02 -9.39
C LYS A 92 18.03 -15.81 -7.90
N GLU A 93 18.11 -14.54 -7.52
CA GLU A 93 18.21 -14.15 -6.12
C GLU A 93 16.91 -14.50 -5.38
N SER A 94 17.02 -14.97 -4.13
CA SER A 94 15.89 -15.25 -3.20
C SER A 94 14.96 -16.44 -3.55
N VAL A 95 15.43 -17.43 -4.30
CA VAL A 95 14.65 -18.67 -4.48
C VAL A 95 14.86 -19.56 -3.26
N ILE A 96 13.85 -19.60 -2.38
CA ILE A 96 13.74 -20.66 -1.36
C ILE A 96 13.73 -21.98 -2.11
N SER A 97 14.73 -22.83 -1.87
CA SER A 97 14.82 -24.16 -2.50
C SER A 97 13.63 -25.00 -2.08
N GLU A 98 13.29 -26.02 -2.86
CA GLU A 98 12.26 -26.98 -2.45
C GLU A 98 12.65 -27.67 -1.14
N TRP A 99 13.95 -27.90 -0.91
CA TRP A 99 14.45 -28.42 0.37
C TRP A 99 14.20 -27.45 1.52
N ASP A 100 14.47 -26.16 1.33
CA ASP A 100 14.22 -25.12 2.34
C ASP A 100 12.72 -25.01 2.66
N ARG A 101 11.84 -25.20 1.67
CA ARG A 101 10.39 -25.26 1.88
C ARG A 101 9.99 -26.44 2.75
N ILE A 102 10.55 -27.62 2.48
CA ILE A 102 10.30 -28.82 3.28
C ILE A 102 10.78 -28.61 4.71
N GLN A 103 11.95 -28.00 4.91
CA GLN A 103 12.46 -27.66 6.24
C GLN A 103 11.55 -26.67 6.98
N LEU A 104 11.07 -25.64 6.29
CA LEU A 104 10.12 -24.67 6.87
C LEU A 104 8.78 -25.32 7.22
N GLU A 105 8.27 -26.17 6.36
CA GLU A 105 7.01 -26.89 6.60
C GLU A 105 7.14 -27.86 7.78
N ASP A 106 8.24 -28.60 7.86
CA ASP A 106 8.53 -29.49 8.99
C ASP A 106 8.63 -28.72 10.31
N ALA A 107 9.36 -27.59 10.32
CA ALA A 107 9.49 -26.74 11.51
C ALA A 107 8.12 -26.19 11.98
N LEU A 108 7.29 -25.73 11.03
CA LEU A 108 5.98 -25.13 11.33
C LEU A 108 4.89 -26.16 11.65
N SER A 109 5.08 -27.44 11.28
CA SER A 109 4.10 -28.52 11.53
C SER A 109 3.80 -28.74 13.01
N THR A 110 4.74 -28.36 13.90
CA THR A 110 4.63 -28.53 15.36
C THR A 110 3.75 -27.48 16.04
N LEU A 111 3.46 -26.38 15.34
CA LEU A 111 2.68 -25.27 15.87
C LEU A 111 1.18 -25.54 15.77
N THR A 112 0.41 -25.06 16.74
CA THR A 112 -1.05 -25.00 16.59
C THR A 112 -1.42 -23.97 15.52
N GLU A 113 -2.60 -24.07 14.94
CA GLU A 113 -3.07 -23.14 13.89
C GLU A 113 -2.97 -21.68 14.34
N ARG A 114 -3.35 -21.39 15.59
CA ARG A 114 -3.27 -20.04 16.16
C ARG A 114 -1.84 -19.56 16.40
N GLU A 115 -0.96 -20.46 16.86
CA GLU A 115 0.47 -20.15 17.02
C GLU A 115 1.14 -19.89 15.68
N LYS A 116 0.83 -20.72 14.67
CA LYS A 116 1.33 -20.57 13.29
C LYS A 116 0.87 -19.26 12.68
N GLU A 117 -0.41 -18.91 12.83
CA GLU A 117 -0.99 -17.66 12.33
C GLU A 117 -0.27 -16.43 12.92
N ILE A 118 -0.10 -16.39 14.25
CA ILE A 118 0.61 -15.32 14.95
C ILE A 118 2.10 -15.27 14.54
N TYR A 119 2.73 -16.43 14.41
CA TYR A 119 4.14 -16.54 14.02
C TYR A 119 4.38 -16.03 12.59
N VAL A 120 3.52 -16.39 11.64
CA VAL A 120 3.58 -15.91 10.25
C VAL A 120 3.33 -14.41 10.18
N MET A 121 2.37 -13.88 10.94
CA MET A 121 2.15 -12.42 11.01
C MET A 121 3.37 -11.67 11.55
N SER A 122 4.05 -12.21 12.56
CA SER A 122 5.20 -11.54 13.17
C SER A 122 6.48 -11.72 12.35
N ARG A 123 6.88 -12.96 12.05
CA ARG A 123 8.16 -13.29 11.40
C ARG A 123 8.09 -13.30 9.88
N GLY A 124 6.94 -13.67 9.31
CA GLY A 124 6.74 -13.66 7.85
C GLY A 124 6.41 -12.27 7.30
N HIS A 125 5.48 -11.56 7.94
CA HIS A 125 5.03 -10.24 7.49
C HIS A 125 5.67 -9.05 8.23
N GLY A 126 6.45 -9.30 9.29
CA GLY A 126 7.13 -8.24 10.04
C GLY A 126 6.20 -7.35 10.88
N PHE A 127 5.00 -7.81 11.22
CA PHE A 127 4.08 -7.00 12.04
C PHE A 127 4.51 -6.91 13.51
N THR A 128 4.29 -5.75 14.10
CA THR A 128 4.51 -5.54 15.54
C THR A 128 3.47 -6.33 16.35
N GLN A 129 3.84 -6.75 17.55
CA GLN A 129 2.94 -7.49 18.45
C GLN A 129 1.65 -6.72 18.74
N GLU A 130 1.73 -5.39 18.81
CA GLU A 130 0.58 -4.51 19.00
C GLU A 130 -0.38 -4.55 17.80
N LYS A 131 0.16 -4.47 16.58
CA LYS A 131 -0.64 -4.57 15.36
C LYS A 131 -1.34 -5.94 15.26
N ILE A 132 -0.63 -7.02 15.60
CA ILE A 132 -1.20 -8.39 15.64
C ILE A 132 -2.29 -8.48 16.71
N SER A 133 -2.07 -7.89 17.88
CA SER A 133 -3.05 -7.90 18.97
C SER A 133 -4.35 -7.21 18.57
N ASN A 134 -4.26 -6.10 17.83
CA ASN A 134 -5.41 -5.38 17.28
C ASN A 134 -6.14 -6.18 16.20
N TYR A 135 -5.41 -6.86 15.30
CA TYR A 135 -6.04 -7.71 14.27
C TYR A 135 -6.82 -8.88 14.87
N LEU A 136 -6.26 -9.49 15.92
CA LEU A 136 -6.82 -10.69 16.53
C LEU A 136 -7.79 -10.41 17.70
N GLY A 137 -7.90 -9.15 18.14
CA GLY A 137 -8.72 -8.75 19.29
C GLY A 137 -8.23 -9.35 20.62
N VAL A 138 -6.93 -9.63 20.75
CA VAL A 138 -6.32 -10.25 21.94
C VAL A 138 -5.39 -9.26 22.64
N ARG A 139 -5.01 -9.56 23.89
CA ARG A 139 -4.00 -8.74 24.59
C ARG A 139 -2.61 -8.96 23.99
N ARG A 140 -1.78 -7.93 23.99
CA ARG A 140 -0.37 -8.02 23.55
C ARG A 140 0.41 -9.11 24.30
N THR A 141 0.17 -9.28 25.60
CA THR A 141 0.81 -10.33 26.41
C THR A 141 0.50 -11.73 25.89
N THR A 142 -0.73 -11.97 25.44
CA THR A 142 -1.16 -13.23 24.85
C THR A 142 -0.40 -13.50 23.54
N VAL A 143 -0.24 -12.51 22.67
CA VAL A 143 0.58 -12.63 21.45
C VAL A 143 2.03 -12.98 21.79
N GLN A 144 2.60 -12.32 22.80
CA GLN A 144 3.97 -12.58 23.26
C GLN A 144 4.14 -14.01 23.76
N GLU A 145 3.18 -14.54 24.53
CA GLU A 145 3.21 -15.92 25.02
C GLU A 145 3.11 -16.95 23.89
N TYR A 146 2.25 -16.70 22.90
CA TYR A 146 2.15 -17.56 21.71
C TYR A 146 3.47 -17.57 20.92
N LEU A 147 4.12 -16.42 20.74
CA LEU A 147 5.42 -16.34 20.07
C LEU A 147 6.51 -17.10 20.83
N LYS A 148 6.61 -16.92 22.16
CA LYS A 148 7.58 -17.65 22.99
C LYS A 148 7.38 -19.18 22.91
N ARG A 149 6.13 -19.63 22.92
CA ARG A 149 5.80 -21.05 22.76
C ARG A 149 6.18 -21.57 21.38
N ALA A 150 5.90 -20.80 20.34
CA ALA A 150 6.27 -21.15 18.97
C ALA A 150 7.80 -21.25 18.82
N ASP A 151 8.56 -20.26 19.30
CA ASP A 151 10.03 -20.26 19.27
C ASP A 151 10.60 -21.51 19.98
N LYS A 152 10.03 -21.89 21.14
CA LYS A 152 10.45 -23.10 21.87
C LYS A 152 10.19 -24.38 21.07
N LYS A 153 8.99 -24.55 20.53
CA LYS A 153 8.61 -25.75 19.75
C LYS A 153 9.46 -25.89 18.48
N ILE A 154 9.69 -24.79 17.78
CA ILE A 154 10.54 -24.77 16.59
C ILE A 154 11.98 -25.13 16.96
N GLY A 155 12.53 -24.56 18.04
CA GLY A 155 13.88 -24.89 18.50
C GLY A 155 14.05 -26.37 18.86
N GLU A 156 13.06 -26.96 19.55
CA GLU A 156 13.04 -28.40 19.83
C GLU A 156 12.96 -29.24 18.56
N ARG A 157 12.14 -28.82 17.57
CA ARG A 157 12.00 -29.52 16.30
C ARG A 157 13.29 -29.48 15.48
N ILE A 158 13.95 -28.33 15.40
CA ILE A 158 15.21 -28.18 14.66
C ILE A 158 16.28 -29.14 15.20
N ASN A 159 16.36 -29.29 16.53
CA ASN A 159 17.33 -30.20 17.15
C ASN A 159 16.99 -31.69 16.98
N GLY A 160 15.70 -32.03 16.82
CA GLY A 160 15.23 -33.41 16.72
C GLY A 160 14.88 -33.87 15.30
N SER A 161 14.82 -32.96 14.32
CA SER A 161 14.37 -33.26 12.96
C SER A 161 15.53 -33.63 12.06
N LEU A 162 15.41 -34.79 11.41
CA LEU A 162 16.37 -35.28 10.43
C LEU A 162 16.49 -34.36 9.20
N PHE A 163 15.46 -33.55 8.94
CA PHE A 163 15.43 -32.59 7.82
C PHE A 163 16.16 -31.29 8.14
N CYS A 164 16.32 -30.95 9.43
CA CYS A 164 16.90 -29.68 9.88
C CYS A 164 18.33 -29.82 10.42
N ILE A 165 18.82 -31.06 10.60
CA ILE A 165 20.20 -31.34 10.99
C ILE A 165 21.07 -31.26 9.72
N SER A 166 22.06 -30.36 9.72
CA SER A 166 23.14 -30.30 8.72
C SER A 166 24.39 -30.97 9.24
#